data_AF-A0A6A5SKA5-F1
#
_entry.id   AF-A0A6A5SKA5-F1
#
_cell.length_a   1.000
_cell.length_b   1.000
_cell.length_c   1.000
_cell.angle_alpha   90.00
_cell.angle_beta   90.00
_cell.angle_gamma   90.00
#
_symmetry.space_group_name_H-M   'P 1'
#
loop_
_entity.id
_entity.type
_entity.pdbx_description
1 polymer ?
#
loop_
_entity_poly.entity_id
_entity_poly.type
_entity_poly.pdbx_seq_one_letter_code
_entity_poly.pdbx_strand_id
1 'polypeptide(L)'
;MQNLNPFSRKTIPYDRISKEFSENDGGSGGQSSSSDPFLAQKEKHEDEDDFLRFKHLLRLRSLRLRHACSYLFVALLSLLVGLILGQFFGLENDIDGYLTPYGSTHRNIRDVVWWENKTFTAEPSEESEKAWMSVIPIGRGFIDHPVLAPKQMKCVSVFHELHCLHGIRSAYFRNTYMLSKTRHQLAHLFPSSRSPLNAPNDHPHMPPTPFVSNPYLEEVLKHLPPAHLNAEHINHCFDYIRQALMCAADSNLEDLEIDPSDGELGADGWGIKRTCRNFKAVFEWSEKWRSGDSDGIA
;
A
#
# COMPACT_ATOMS: atom_id res chain seq x y z
N MET A 1 11.02 -36.06 -28.29
CA MET A 1 10.87 -34.59 -28.34
C MET A 1 12.15 -33.99 -28.90
N GLN A 2 12.10 -33.47 -30.13
CA GLN A 2 12.98 -32.42 -30.66
C GLN A 2 12.29 -31.85 -31.92
N ASN A 3 12.27 -30.52 -31.98
CA ASN A 3 11.52 -29.67 -32.93
C ASN A 3 11.98 -29.83 -34.38
N LEU A 4 11.03 -29.85 -35.32
CA LEU A 4 11.27 -29.41 -36.69
C LEU A 4 10.25 -28.32 -37.07
N ASN A 5 10.83 -27.14 -37.30
CA ASN A 5 10.23 -25.83 -37.46
C ASN A 5 9.45 -25.71 -38.80
N PRO A 6 8.20 -25.20 -38.83
CA PRO A 6 7.38 -25.12 -40.05
C PRO A 6 7.82 -24.06 -41.08
N PHE A 7 8.94 -23.36 -40.86
CA PHE A 7 9.44 -22.32 -41.77
C PHE A 7 10.50 -22.79 -42.80
N SER A 8 10.59 -24.09 -43.11
CA SER A 8 11.47 -24.58 -44.18
C SER A 8 10.91 -24.25 -45.57
N ARG A 9 11.63 -23.39 -46.32
CA ARG A 9 11.31 -22.97 -47.69
C ARG A 9 11.64 -24.11 -48.66
N LYS A 10 10.64 -24.71 -49.31
CA LYS A 10 10.87 -25.68 -50.41
C LYS A 10 11.22 -24.91 -51.69
N THR A 11 12.48 -24.96 -52.10
CA THR A 11 12.92 -24.61 -53.46
C THR A 11 12.68 -25.80 -54.40
N ILE A 12 12.18 -25.55 -55.61
CA ILE A 12 12.13 -26.53 -56.70
C ILE A 12 13.22 -26.15 -57.73
N PRO A 13 13.99 -27.10 -58.29
CA PRO A 13 15.18 -26.82 -59.08
C PRO A 13 14.90 -26.49 -60.56
N TYR A 14 15.91 -25.94 -61.23
CA TYR A 14 15.88 -25.27 -62.55
C TYR A 14 15.74 -26.23 -63.75
N ASP A 15 15.80 -27.54 -63.51
CA ASP A 15 15.79 -28.61 -64.49
C ASP A 15 14.40 -28.89 -65.10
N ARG A 16 13.34 -28.31 -64.52
CA ARG A 16 11.97 -28.43 -65.05
C ARG A 16 11.60 -27.39 -66.11
N ILE A 17 12.44 -26.37 -66.35
CA ILE A 17 12.15 -25.25 -67.25
C ILE A 17 12.67 -25.49 -68.68
N SER A 18 13.60 -26.43 -68.89
CA SER A 18 14.31 -26.56 -70.17
C SER A 18 13.74 -27.58 -71.16
N LYS A 19 12.68 -28.32 -70.81
CA LYS A 19 12.20 -29.43 -71.67
C LYS A 19 11.20 -29.04 -72.77
N GLU A 20 10.77 -27.78 -72.83
CA GLU A 20 9.88 -27.30 -73.91
C GLU A 20 10.59 -26.35 -74.90
N PHE A 21 11.90 -26.13 -74.76
CA PHE A 21 12.66 -25.19 -75.60
C PHE A 21 13.42 -25.82 -76.78
N SER A 22 13.13 -27.07 -77.16
CA SER A 22 13.89 -27.74 -78.22
C SER A 22 13.04 -28.71 -79.00
N GLU A 23 12.18 -28.18 -79.87
CA GLU A 23 11.83 -28.80 -81.15
C GLU A 23 11.20 -27.72 -82.03
N ASN A 24 12.07 -26.89 -82.59
CA ASN A 24 11.76 -25.94 -83.64
C ASN A 24 12.74 -26.24 -84.78
N ASP A 25 12.26 -26.80 -85.90
CA ASP A 25 12.81 -26.54 -87.23
C ASP A 25 12.00 -27.19 -88.37
N GLY A 26 11.66 -26.38 -89.37
CA GLY A 26 11.51 -26.82 -90.76
C GLY A 26 10.16 -26.53 -91.46
N GLY A 27 10.15 -25.54 -92.37
CA GLY A 27 9.43 -25.67 -93.65
C GLY A 27 8.32 -24.68 -94.00
N SER A 28 8.72 -23.60 -94.70
CA SER A 28 8.08 -22.94 -95.85
C SER A 28 6.56 -22.96 -96.09
N GLY A 29 6.02 -21.74 -96.24
CA GLY A 29 5.24 -21.36 -97.44
C GLY A 29 3.72 -21.29 -97.31
N GLY A 30 3.15 -20.15 -97.72
CA GLY A 30 1.76 -20.06 -98.17
C GLY A 30 0.88 -19.08 -97.40
N GLN A 31 0.63 -17.92 -98.01
CA GLN A 31 -0.46 -17.02 -97.63
C GLN A 31 -1.82 -17.72 -97.80
N SER A 32 -2.71 -17.61 -96.82
CA SER A 32 -4.11 -17.25 -97.08
C SER A 32 -4.79 -16.83 -95.78
N SER A 33 -5.50 -15.71 -95.86
CA SER A 33 -6.44 -15.25 -94.87
C SER A 33 -7.51 -16.33 -94.62
N SER A 34 -7.53 -16.89 -93.41
CA SER A 34 -8.71 -17.55 -92.88
C SER A 34 -8.85 -17.15 -91.41
N SER A 35 -9.95 -16.48 -91.10
CA SER A 35 -10.40 -16.21 -89.75
C SER A 35 -10.86 -17.53 -89.14
N ASP A 36 -9.94 -18.20 -88.43
CA ASP A 36 -10.25 -19.43 -87.72
C ASP A 36 -11.02 -19.09 -86.42
N PRO A 37 -12.31 -19.42 -86.31
CA PRO A 37 -13.13 -19.08 -85.14
C PRO A 37 -12.62 -19.71 -83.84
N PHE A 38 -11.77 -20.75 -83.95
CA PHE A 38 -11.28 -21.51 -82.80
C PHE A 38 -10.20 -20.78 -81.97
N LEU A 39 -9.36 -19.94 -82.58
CA LEU A 39 -8.29 -19.21 -81.86
C LEU A 39 -8.85 -18.01 -81.08
N ALA A 40 -9.76 -17.24 -81.69
CA ALA A 40 -10.46 -16.14 -81.01
C ALA A 40 -11.36 -16.63 -79.87
N GLN A 41 -11.88 -17.86 -79.98
CA GLN A 41 -12.66 -18.50 -78.92
C GLN A 41 -11.77 -19.01 -77.78
N LYS A 42 -10.54 -19.46 -78.07
CA LYS A 42 -9.59 -19.91 -77.05
C LYS A 42 -8.99 -18.75 -76.24
N GLU A 43 -8.57 -17.66 -76.89
CA GLU A 43 -8.10 -16.45 -76.18
C GLU A 43 -9.19 -15.84 -75.31
N LYS A 44 -10.43 -15.79 -75.80
CA LYS A 44 -11.57 -15.30 -75.03
C LYS A 44 -11.89 -16.19 -73.82
N HIS A 45 -11.70 -17.52 -73.95
CA HIS A 45 -11.91 -18.46 -72.86
C HIS A 45 -10.80 -18.38 -71.81
N GLU A 46 -9.54 -18.20 -72.22
CA GLU A 46 -8.39 -18.03 -71.32
C GLU A 46 -8.46 -16.68 -70.57
N ASP A 47 -8.84 -15.58 -71.23
CA ASP A 47 -9.06 -14.27 -70.59
C ASP A 47 -10.24 -14.31 -69.60
N GLU A 48 -11.30 -15.05 -69.92
CA GLU A 48 -12.46 -15.22 -69.05
C GLU A 48 -12.11 -16.07 -67.81
N ASP A 49 -11.32 -17.13 -67.98
CA ASP A 49 -10.82 -17.98 -66.89
C ASP A 49 -9.82 -17.24 -65.98
N ASP A 50 -8.93 -16.40 -66.53
CA ASP A 50 -8.01 -15.56 -65.75
C ASP A 50 -8.73 -14.42 -65.01
N PHE A 51 -9.74 -13.82 -65.63
CA PHE A 51 -10.62 -12.84 -64.97
C PHE A 51 -11.39 -13.48 -63.80
N LEU A 52 -11.91 -14.70 -63.98
CA LEU A 52 -12.58 -15.46 -62.92
C LEU A 52 -11.61 -15.82 -61.79
N ARG A 53 -10.37 -16.22 -62.10
CA ARG A 53 -9.31 -16.45 -61.10
C ARG A 53 -8.95 -15.19 -60.33
N PHE A 54 -8.78 -14.06 -61.00
CA PHE A 54 -8.49 -12.77 -60.36
C PHE A 54 -9.63 -12.33 -59.42
N LYS A 55 -10.88 -12.48 -59.86
CA LYS A 55 -12.07 -12.22 -59.03
C LYS A 55 -12.13 -13.15 -57.82
N HIS A 56 -11.77 -14.43 -57.98
CA HIS A 56 -11.71 -15.39 -56.89
C HIS A 56 -10.61 -15.04 -55.87
N LEU A 57 -9.43 -14.63 -56.31
CA LEU A 57 -8.32 -14.19 -55.45
C LEU A 57 -8.64 -12.91 -54.68
N LEU A 58 -9.27 -11.92 -55.32
CA LEU A 58 -9.76 -10.72 -54.65
C LEU A 58 -10.84 -11.04 -53.62
N ARG A 59 -11.74 -11.99 -53.94
CA ARG A 59 -12.77 -12.46 -53.01
C ARG A 59 -12.13 -13.12 -51.79
N LEU A 60 -11.14 -14.01 -51.98
CA LEU A 60 -10.38 -14.64 -50.90
C LEU A 60 -9.59 -13.64 -50.05
N ARG A 61 -8.97 -12.62 -50.66
CA ARG A 61 -8.26 -11.54 -49.95
C ARG A 61 -9.23 -10.68 -49.14
N SER A 62 -10.38 -10.33 -49.70
CA SER A 62 -11.43 -9.58 -48.99
C SER A 62 -12.07 -10.39 -47.87
N LEU A 63 -12.23 -11.71 -48.03
CA LEU A 63 -12.68 -12.63 -46.99
C LEU A 63 -11.65 -12.73 -45.86
N ARG A 64 -10.37 -12.93 -46.17
CA ARG A 64 -9.30 -12.95 -45.15
C ARG A 64 -9.19 -11.62 -44.41
N LEU A 65 -9.32 -10.49 -45.10
CA LEU A 65 -9.31 -9.17 -44.47
C LEU A 65 -10.53 -8.96 -43.56
N ARG A 66 -11.74 -9.39 -44.00
CA ARG A 66 -12.94 -9.37 -43.17
C ARG A 66 -12.80 -10.24 -41.93
N HIS A 67 -12.24 -11.44 -42.06
CA HIS A 67 -11.99 -12.31 -40.92
C HIS A 67 -10.93 -11.70 -39.99
N ALA A 68 -9.83 -11.15 -40.51
CA ALA A 68 -8.80 -10.48 -39.70
C ALA A 68 -9.36 -9.27 -38.94
N CYS A 69 -10.16 -8.42 -39.60
CA CYS A 69 -10.85 -7.30 -38.96
C CYS A 69 -11.86 -7.78 -37.91
N SER A 70 -12.60 -8.85 -38.18
CA SER A 70 -13.54 -9.46 -37.23
C SER A 70 -12.82 -10.01 -36.01
N TYR A 71 -11.71 -10.74 -36.17
CA TYR A 71 -10.91 -11.25 -35.05
C TYR A 71 -10.31 -10.12 -34.22
N LEU A 72 -9.78 -9.07 -34.86
CA LEU A 72 -9.26 -7.91 -34.16
C LEU A 72 -10.36 -7.20 -33.37
N PHE A 73 -11.55 -7.03 -33.96
CA PHE A 73 -12.70 -6.44 -33.29
C PHE A 73 -13.13 -7.27 -32.08
N VAL A 74 -13.24 -8.60 -32.21
CA VAL A 74 -13.57 -9.47 -31.07
C VAL A 74 -12.48 -9.43 -30.00
N ALA A 75 -11.19 -9.40 -30.36
CA ALA A 75 -10.10 -9.31 -29.41
C ALA A 75 -10.11 -7.98 -28.63
N LEU A 76 -10.31 -6.86 -29.32
CA LEU A 76 -10.42 -5.54 -28.70
C LEU A 76 -11.67 -5.41 -27.83
N LEU A 77 -12.80 -5.96 -28.28
CA LEU A 77 -14.03 -6.01 -27.49
C LEU A 77 -13.84 -6.88 -26.24
N SER A 78 -13.16 -8.01 -26.36
CA SER A 78 -12.85 -8.90 -25.22
C SER A 78 -11.89 -8.25 -24.23
N LEU A 79 -10.90 -7.50 -24.71
CA LEU A 79 -10.00 -6.70 -23.86
C LEU A 79 -10.76 -5.58 -23.15
N LEU A 80 -11.62 -4.85 -23.87
CA LEU A 80 -12.44 -3.77 -23.29
C LEU A 80 -13.40 -4.33 -22.24
N VAL A 81 -14.12 -5.41 -22.56
CA VAL A 81 -14.98 -6.12 -21.60
C VAL A 81 -14.13 -6.64 -20.45
N GLY A 82 -12.96 -7.21 -20.68
CA GLY A 82 -12.04 -7.67 -19.62
C GLY A 82 -11.52 -6.55 -18.72
N LEU A 83 -11.28 -5.35 -19.24
CA LEU A 83 -10.88 -4.17 -18.46
C LEU A 83 -12.05 -3.58 -17.68
N ILE A 84 -13.24 -3.51 -18.30
CA ILE A 84 -14.48 -3.06 -17.65
C ILE A 84 -14.86 -4.05 -16.55
N LEU A 85 -14.93 -5.34 -16.87
CA LEU A 85 -15.15 -6.40 -15.90
C LEU A 85 -14.01 -6.49 -14.90
N GLY A 86 -12.77 -6.16 -15.22
CA GLY A 86 -11.68 -6.07 -14.24
C GLY A 86 -11.81 -4.88 -13.29
N GLN A 87 -12.47 -3.79 -13.73
CA GLN A 87 -12.84 -2.66 -12.87
C GLN A 87 -14.09 -2.95 -12.02
N PHE A 88 -15.07 -3.68 -12.55
CA PHE A 88 -16.33 -4.01 -11.84
C PHE A 88 -16.23 -5.28 -10.98
N PHE A 89 -15.53 -6.29 -11.48
CA PHE A 89 -15.10 -7.50 -10.79
C PHE A 89 -13.59 -7.42 -10.48
N GLY A 90 -13.14 -6.25 -10.00
CA GLY A 90 -12.12 -6.31 -8.95
C GLY A 90 -12.76 -7.18 -7.86
N LEU A 91 -12.49 -8.48 -7.92
CA LEU A 91 -12.99 -9.48 -6.98
C LEU A 91 -12.30 -9.14 -5.66
N GLU A 92 -12.85 -8.14 -4.99
CA GLU A 92 -12.89 -8.03 -3.55
C GLU A 92 -13.59 -9.32 -3.12
N ASN A 93 -12.79 -10.39 -3.02
CA ASN A 93 -13.03 -11.38 -2.00
C ASN A 93 -12.95 -10.58 -0.71
N ASP A 94 -14.07 -9.98 -0.34
CA ASP A 94 -14.34 -9.56 1.03
C ASP A 94 -14.39 -10.89 1.78
N ILE A 95 -13.21 -11.33 2.23
CA ILE A 95 -13.05 -12.53 3.00
C ILE A 95 -13.77 -12.26 4.32
N ASP A 96 -14.68 -13.15 4.68
CA ASP A 96 -15.17 -13.33 6.04
C ASP A 96 -14.01 -13.17 7.05
N GLY A 97 -13.90 -12.03 7.76
CA GLY A 97 -13.02 -11.92 8.94
C GLY A 97 -11.95 -10.81 9.06
N TYR A 98 -12.08 -9.63 8.43
CA TYR A 98 -11.35 -8.37 8.82
C TYR A 98 -9.88 -8.21 8.32
N LEU A 99 -9.17 -7.10 8.57
CA LEU A 99 -9.15 -5.80 7.85
C LEU A 99 -8.05 -5.84 6.77
N THR A 100 -8.31 -5.36 5.55
CA THR A 100 -7.20 -4.95 4.66
C THR A 100 -6.38 -3.85 5.36
N PRO A 101 -5.04 -3.79 5.18
CA PRO A 101 -4.17 -2.91 5.98
C PRO A 101 -4.52 -1.42 5.88
N TYR A 102 -5.30 -1.06 4.87
CA TYR A 102 -6.07 0.16 4.79
C TYR A 102 -7.51 -0.28 4.64
N GLY A 103 -8.41 0.22 5.50
CA GLY A 103 -9.84 -0.06 5.38
C GLY A 103 -10.28 0.04 3.92
N SER A 104 -11.12 -0.91 3.49
CA SER A 104 -11.72 -0.88 2.15
C SER A 104 -12.17 0.55 1.86
N THR A 105 -11.94 1.05 0.64
CA THR A 105 -12.35 2.41 0.24
C THR A 105 -13.85 2.64 0.43
N HIS A 106 -14.61 1.55 0.54
CA HIS A 106 -16.04 1.50 0.87
C HIS A 106 -16.36 1.58 2.38
N ARG A 107 -15.44 1.20 3.27
CA ARG A 107 -15.59 1.26 4.74
C ARG A 107 -14.87 2.45 5.40
N ASN A 108 -14.06 3.19 4.65
CA ASN A 108 -13.42 4.41 5.16
C ASN A 108 -14.50 5.48 5.42
N ILE A 109 -14.52 5.99 6.65
CA ILE A 109 -15.36 7.14 7.02
C ILE A 109 -14.72 8.40 6.42
N ARG A 110 -15.54 9.24 5.79
CA ARG A 110 -15.12 10.50 5.16
C ARG A 110 -15.66 11.68 5.96
N ASP A 111 -15.04 12.85 5.75
CA ASP A 111 -15.47 14.12 6.33
C ASP A 111 -15.53 14.12 7.87
N VAL A 112 -14.62 13.36 8.50
CA VAL A 112 -14.46 13.36 9.96
C VAL A 112 -13.81 14.67 10.38
N VAL A 113 -14.54 15.47 11.15
CA VAL A 113 -14.03 16.68 11.79
C VAL A 113 -13.57 16.32 13.20
N TRP A 114 -12.40 16.79 13.60
CA TRP A 114 -11.89 16.64 14.96
C TRP A 114 -12.26 17.85 15.80
N TRP A 115 -12.78 17.59 16.99
CA TRP A 115 -13.02 18.59 18.02
C TRP A 115 -12.24 18.22 19.26
N GLU A 116 -11.76 19.23 19.98
CA GLU A 116 -11.10 19.01 21.27
C GLU A 116 -12.10 18.34 22.23
N ASN A 117 -11.68 17.24 22.85
CA ASN A 117 -12.42 16.63 23.93
C ASN A 117 -11.64 16.74 25.24
N LYS A 118 -12.07 17.68 26.08
CA LYS A 118 -11.39 18.01 27.34
C LYS A 118 -11.30 16.84 28.32
N THR A 119 -12.20 15.86 28.24
CA THR A 119 -12.14 14.68 29.11
C THR A 119 -10.91 13.82 28.82
N PHE A 120 -10.38 13.83 27.59
CA PHE A 120 -9.15 13.12 27.24
C PHE A 120 -7.88 13.93 27.53
N THR A 121 -7.99 15.26 27.66
CA THR A 121 -6.88 16.17 28.00
C THR A 121 -6.78 16.46 29.50
N ALA A 122 -7.83 16.17 30.27
CA ALA A 122 -7.91 16.41 31.70
C ALA A 122 -6.93 15.55 32.53
N GLU A 123 -6.65 16.00 33.75
CA GLU A 123 -5.94 15.23 34.76
C GLU A 123 -6.69 13.91 35.09
N PRO A 124 -5.98 12.86 35.57
CA PRO A 124 -6.59 11.61 35.98
C PRO A 124 -7.70 11.81 37.02
N SER A 125 -8.92 11.40 36.65
CA SER A 125 -10.14 11.42 37.43
C SER A 125 -11.00 10.23 37.04
N GLU A 126 -12.01 9.87 37.84
CA GLU A 126 -12.91 8.77 37.48
C GLU A 126 -13.55 8.96 36.09
N GLU A 127 -13.93 10.20 35.77
CA GLU A 127 -14.51 10.56 34.47
C GLU A 127 -13.48 10.40 33.34
N SER A 128 -12.27 10.95 33.50
CA SER A 128 -11.24 10.87 32.45
C SER A 128 -10.80 9.43 32.21
N GLU A 129 -10.62 8.65 33.28
CA GLU A 129 -10.22 7.24 33.16
C GLU A 129 -11.33 6.41 32.51
N LYS A 130 -12.60 6.69 32.83
CA LYS A 130 -13.73 6.07 32.15
C LYS A 130 -13.76 6.40 30.65
N ALA A 131 -13.46 7.65 30.27
CA ALA A 131 -13.38 8.04 28.87
C ALA A 131 -12.24 7.31 28.13
N TRP A 132 -11.04 7.24 28.72
CA TRP A 132 -9.91 6.48 28.15
C TRP A 132 -10.20 4.98 28.06
N MET A 133 -10.87 4.39 29.05
CA MET A 133 -11.30 2.99 28.97
C MET A 133 -12.36 2.76 27.88
N SER A 134 -13.21 3.75 27.59
CA SER A 134 -14.31 3.61 26.62
C SER A 134 -13.85 3.47 25.17
N VAL A 135 -12.62 3.90 24.84
CA VAL A 135 -12.04 3.77 23.49
C VAL A 135 -11.28 2.46 23.28
N ILE A 136 -11.12 1.67 24.34
CA ILE A 136 -10.53 0.33 24.28
C ILE A 136 -11.67 -0.71 24.27
N PRO A 137 -11.70 -1.64 23.30
CA PRO A 137 -12.75 -2.64 23.24
C PRO A 137 -12.63 -3.65 24.38
N ILE A 138 -13.72 -4.38 24.63
CA ILE A 138 -13.68 -5.57 25.48
C ILE A 138 -12.64 -6.54 24.92
N GLY A 139 -11.82 -7.13 25.79
CA GLY A 139 -10.67 -7.96 25.38
C GLY A 139 -9.42 -7.16 24.99
N ARG A 140 -9.45 -5.82 25.14
CA ARG A 140 -8.30 -4.90 24.97
C ARG A 140 -7.69 -4.87 23.56
N GLY A 141 -8.37 -5.43 22.57
CA GLY A 141 -7.87 -5.51 21.20
C GLY A 141 -7.10 -6.78 20.88
N PHE A 142 -7.04 -7.74 21.81
CA PHE A 142 -6.55 -9.08 21.53
C PHE A 142 -7.60 -9.88 20.77
N ILE A 143 -7.17 -10.56 19.70
CA ILE A 143 -8.03 -11.33 18.81
C ILE A 143 -7.54 -12.76 18.68
N ASP A 144 -8.49 -13.69 18.68
CA ASP A 144 -8.33 -15.05 18.19
C ASP A 144 -9.10 -15.16 16.87
N HIS A 145 -8.43 -15.57 15.80
CA HIS A 145 -9.01 -15.58 14.46
C HIS A 145 -8.49 -16.77 13.63
N PRO A 146 -9.37 -17.62 13.09
CA PRO A 146 -8.97 -18.91 12.48
C PRO A 146 -8.07 -18.77 11.25
N VAL A 147 -8.15 -17.65 10.53
CA VAL A 147 -7.34 -17.37 9.32
C VAL A 147 -6.17 -16.44 9.58
N LEU A 148 -6.41 -15.28 10.21
CA LEU A 148 -5.42 -14.24 10.48
C LEU A 148 -4.51 -14.54 11.68
N ALA A 149 -4.99 -15.32 12.66
CA ALA A 149 -4.29 -15.66 13.89
C ALA A 149 -4.38 -17.18 14.20
N PRO A 150 -4.06 -18.07 13.24
CA PRO A 150 -4.42 -19.50 13.28
C PRO A 150 -3.70 -20.32 14.36
N LYS A 151 -2.65 -19.78 14.98
CA LYS A 151 -1.76 -20.50 15.90
C LYS A 151 -1.67 -19.88 17.28
N GLN A 152 -1.98 -18.60 17.39
CA GLN A 152 -1.84 -17.83 18.62
C GLN A 152 -2.68 -16.56 18.49
N MET A 153 -3.17 -16.09 19.63
CA MET A 153 -3.78 -14.78 19.77
C MET A 153 -2.83 -13.68 19.29
N LYS A 154 -3.39 -12.64 18.67
CA LYS A 154 -2.67 -11.44 18.20
C LYS A 154 -3.28 -10.20 18.81
N CYS A 155 -2.54 -9.09 18.84
CA CYS A 155 -3.08 -7.77 19.17
C CYS A 155 -3.35 -6.97 17.90
N VAL A 156 -4.43 -6.21 17.84
CA VAL A 156 -4.59 -5.19 16.78
C VAL A 156 -3.82 -3.94 17.18
N SER A 157 -2.90 -3.48 16.33
CA SER A 157 -1.93 -2.42 16.63
C SER A 157 -2.55 -1.16 17.24
N VAL A 158 -3.65 -0.62 16.67
CA VAL A 158 -4.24 0.63 17.16
C VAL A 158 -4.61 0.59 18.65
N PHE A 159 -5.01 -0.58 19.18
CA PHE A 159 -5.36 -0.69 20.59
C PHE A 159 -4.11 -0.77 21.49
N HIS A 160 -3.03 -1.36 20.99
CA HIS A 160 -1.73 -1.28 21.66
C HIS A 160 -1.17 0.15 21.64
N GLU A 161 -1.28 0.87 20.52
CA GLU A 161 -0.88 2.27 20.40
C GLU A 161 -1.64 3.17 21.39
N LEU A 162 -2.97 2.99 21.49
CA LEU A 162 -3.81 3.72 22.44
C LEU A 162 -3.47 3.38 23.91
N HIS A 163 -3.18 2.10 24.20
CA HIS A 163 -2.72 1.67 25.52
C HIS A 163 -1.40 2.35 25.92
N CYS A 164 -0.41 2.36 25.01
CA CYS A 164 0.86 3.03 25.23
C CYS A 164 0.71 4.54 25.43
N LEU A 165 -0.15 5.19 24.62
CA LEU A 165 -0.44 6.62 24.77
C LEU A 165 -1.04 6.94 26.16
N HIS A 166 -1.98 6.12 26.63
CA HIS A 166 -2.55 6.24 27.98
C HIS A 166 -1.49 6.03 29.07
N GLY A 167 -0.57 5.07 28.88
CA GLY A 167 0.56 4.83 29.77
C GLY A 167 1.48 6.05 29.89
N ILE A 168 1.86 6.65 28.76
CA ILE A 168 2.67 7.89 28.72
C ILE A 168 1.94 9.04 29.43
N ARG A 169 0.64 9.22 29.15
CA ARG A 169 -0.18 10.23 29.82
C ARG A 169 -0.20 10.03 31.34
N SER A 170 -0.41 8.80 31.79
CA SER A 170 -0.44 8.44 33.21
C SER A 170 0.89 8.72 33.90
N ALA A 171 2.01 8.39 33.25
CA ALA A 171 3.34 8.69 33.75
C ALA A 171 3.60 10.20 33.83
N TYR A 172 3.19 10.97 32.82
CA TYR A 172 3.32 12.44 32.82
C TYR A 172 2.61 13.08 34.02
N PHE A 173 1.33 12.76 34.25
CA PHE A 173 0.59 13.33 35.38
C PHE A 173 1.12 12.84 36.73
N ARG A 174 1.45 11.55 36.84
CA ARG A 174 2.04 11.00 38.08
C ARG A 174 3.34 11.70 38.45
N ASN A 175 4.25 11.87 37.49
CA ASN A 175 5.54 12.53 37.73
C ASN A 175 5.36 14.01 38.06
N THR A 176 4.47 14.70 37.34
CA THR A 176 4.15 16.12 37.61
C THR A 176 3.59 16.32 39.01
N TYR A 177 2.65 15.46 39.41
CA TYR A 177 2.07 15.47 40.76
C TYR A 177 3.14 15.18 41.83
N MET A 178 3.98 14.16 41.63
CA MET A 178 5.05 13.82 42.57
C MET A 178 6.07 14.93 42.74
N LEU A 179 6.45 15.62 41.66
CA LEU A 179 7.34 16.79 41.71
C LEU A 179 6.68 17.94 42.48
N SER A 180 5.40 18.24 42.20
CA SER A 180 4.65 19.27 42.91
C SER A 180 4.54 18.97 44.41
N LYS A 181 4.16 17.73 44.75
CA LYS A 181 4.08 17.24 46.13
C LYS A 181 5.41 17.35 46.85
N THR A 182 6.50 16.93 46.21
CA THR A 182 7.85 17.01 46.78
C THR A 182 8.25 18.46 47.04
N ARG A 183 7.99 19.38 46.09
CA ARG A 183 8.24 20.82 46.28
C ARG A 183 7.44 21.40 47.43
N HIS A 184 6.15 21.06 47.54
CA HIS A 184 5.31 21.50 48.65
C HIS A 184 5.82 20.96 49.99
N GLN A 185 6.17 19.68 50.05
CA GLN A 185 6.73 19.06 51.24
C GLN A 185 8.06 19.71 51.64
N LEU A 186 8.94 20.02 50.69
CA LEU A 186 10.24 20.64 50.96
C LEU A 186 10.18 22.17 51.10
N ALA A 187 9.02 22.80 50.95
CA ALA A 187 8.87 24.26 50.98
C ALA A 187 9.36 24.87 52.32
N HIS A 188 9.30 24.12 53.42
CA HIS A 188 9.81 24.55 54.73
C HIS A 188 11.34 24.47 54.86
N LEU A 189 12.03 23.70 54.01
CA LEU A 189 13.49 23.54 54.03
C LEU A 189 14.23 24.54 53.15
N PHE A 190 13.51 25.35 52.36
CA PHE A 190 14.11 26.30 51.42
C PHE A 190 13.58 27.73 51.52
N PRO A 191 13.67 28.43 52.67
CA PRO A 191 13.75 29.88 52.68
C PRO A 191 15.19 30.30 52.33
N SER A 192 15.56 30.19 51.05
CA SER A 192 16.89 30.51 50.50
C SER A 192 18.07 29.60 50.91
N SER A 193 18.74 29.03 49.90
CA SER A 193 20.11 28.47 49.90
C SER A 193 20.41 27.05 50.46
N ARG A 194 20.80 26.18 49.52
CA ARG A 194 21.82 25.07 49.52
C ARG A 194 21.73 23.88 50.50
N SER A 195 21.42 22.72 49.88
CA SER A 195 22.06 21.38 50.02
C SER A 195 21.84 20.56 51.32
N PRO A 196 22.11 19.22 51.30
CA PRO A 196 21.06 18.21 51.29
C PRO A 196 21.08 17.32 52.54
N LEU A 197 19.90 16.94 53.05
CA LEU A 197 19.84 15.95 54.13
C LEU A 197 18.72 14.91 53.93
N ASN A 198 19.19 13.67 53.95
CA ASN A 198 18.55 12.37 54.14
C ASN A 198 17.11 12.38 54.67
N ALA A 199 16.22 11.68 53.96
CA ALA A 199 14.93 11.24 54.49
C ALA A 199 15.00 9.74 54.86
N PRO A 200 14.65 9.34 56.10
CA PRO A 200 14.59 7.93 56.50
C PRO A 200 13.27 7.27 56.09
N ASN A 201 13.41 6.09 55.48
CA ASN A 201 12.54 4.90 55.43
C ASN A 201 11.03 5.05 55.16
N ASP A 202 10.59 4.52 54.00
CA ASP A 202 9.68 3.37 53.95
C ASP A 202 9.58 2.85 52.51
N HIS A 203 9.96 1.58 52.31
CA HIS A 203 9.71 0.62 51.20
C HIS A 203 10.89 -0.37 51.12
N PRO A 204 10.68 -1.67 50.76
CA PRO A 204 11.77 -2.62 50.57
C PRO A 204 12.82 -2.05 49.63
N HIS A 205 14.07 -2.02 50.10
CA HIS A 205 15.19 -1.32 49.47
C HIS A 205 15.47 -1.80 48.04
N MET A 206 14.83 -1.16 47.06
CA MET A 206 15.54 -0.87 45.83
C MET A 206 16.57 0.21 46.21
N PRO A 207 17.89 -0.06 46.11
CA PRO A 207 18.87 0.97 46.39
C PRO A 207 18.56 2.17 45.48
N PRO A 208 18.46 3.40 46.00
CA PRO A 208 18.24 4.56 45.15
C PRO A 208 19.38 4.56 44.15
N THR A 209 19.03 4.44 42.86
CA THR A 209 20.00 4.69 41.80
C THR A 209 20.60 6.07 42.09
N PRO A 210 21.94 6.19 42.23
CA PRO A 210 22.56 7.48 42.48
C PRO A 210 22.06 8.47 41.44
N PHE A 211 21.69 9.68 41.86
CA PHE A 211 21.32 10.72 40.91
C PHE A 211 22.52 10.98 40.00
N VAL A 212 22.36 10.67 38.72
CA VAL A 212 23.34 10.99 37.68
C VAL A 212 22.80 12.21 36.95
N SER A 213 23.47 13.36 37.15
CA SER A 213 23.17 14.58 36.40
C SER A 213 23.32 14.32 34.90
N ASN A 214 22.40 14.84 34.09
CA ASN A 214 22.51 14.82 32.64
C ASN A 214 22.99 16.20 32.17
N PRO A 215 24.27 16.37 31.77
CA PRO A 215 24.82 17.69 31.42
C PRO A 215 24.07 18.38 30.29
N TYR A 216 23.52 17.63 29.34
CA TYR A 216 22.73 18.17 28.25
C TYR A 216 21.40 18.73 28.75
N LEU A 217 20.67 17.98 29.59
CA LEU A 217 19.42 18.47 30.18
C LEU A 217 19.65 19.66 31.11
N GLU A 218 20.73 19.66 31.89
CA GLU A 218 21.12 20.81 32.71
C GLU A 218 21.38 22.06 31.86
N GLU A 219 21.98 21.90 30.68
CA GLU A 219 22.23 23.01 29.77
C GLU A 219 20.96 23.52 29.09
N VAL A 220 20.08 22.60 28.68
CA VAL A 220 18.77 22.91 28.09
C VAL A 220 17.89 23.67 29.10
N LEU A 221 17.90 23.26 30.38
CA LEU A 221 17.14 23.93 31.44
C LEU A 221 17.61 25.37 31.74
N LYS A 222 18.87 25.71 31.46
CA LYS A 222 19.36 27.09 31.60
C LYS A 222 18.84 28.03 30.51
N HIS A 223 18.57 27.48 29.32
CA HIS A 223 18.23 28.26 28.13
C HIS A 223 16.76 28.17 27.73
N LEU A 224 16.00 27.25 28.32
CA LEU A 224 14.56 27.13 28.13
C LEU A 224 13.86 28.40 28.66
N PRO A 225 13.21 29.19 27.80
CA PRO A 225 12.24 30.17 28.27
C PRO A 225 11.13 29.41 29.03
N PRO A 226 10.55 29.97 30.09
CA PRO A 226 9.62 29.26 30.99
C PRO A 226 8.32 28.74 30.36
N ALA A 227 8.14 28.75 29.03
CA ALA A 227 6.84 28.49 28.40
C ALA A 227 6.83 27.89 26.97
N HIS A 228 7.88 27.21 26.46
CA HIS A 228 7.75 26.62 25.10
C HIS A 228 6.88 25.37 25.01
N LEU A 229 6.64 24.67 26.12
CA LEU A 229 5.64 23.61 26.25
C LEU A 229 4.89 23.85 27.56
N ASN A 230 3.87 24.71 27.52
CA ASN A 230 2.97 24.87 28.67
C ASN A 230 2.24 23.53 28.92
N ALA A 231 1.83 23.27 30.17
CA ALA A 231 1.11 22.04 30.51
C ALA A 231 -0.16 21.86 29.66
N GLU A 232 -0.79 22.97 29.27
CA GLU A 232 -1.93 23.00 28.36
C GLU A 232 -1.59 22.42 26.97
N HIS A 233 -0.38 22.66 26.44
CA HIS A 233 0.05 22.13 25.15
C HIS A 233 0.18 20.60 25.21
N ILE A 234 0.91 20.11 26.22
CA ILE A 234 1.11 18.67 26.41
C ILE A 234 -0.23 17.97 26.62
N ASN A 235 -1.14 18.57 27.39
CA ASN A 235 -2.45 18.00 27.67
C ASN A 235 -3.29 17.82 26.40
N HIS A 236 -3.33 18.81 25.51
CA HIS A 236 -4.07 18.65 24.25
C HIS A 236 -3.38 17.71 23.27
N CYS A 237 -2.04 17.57 23.32
CA CYS A 237 -1.31 16.61 22.47
C CYS A 237 -1.82 15.18 22.68
N PHE A 238 -2.15 14.79 23.92
CA PHE A 238 -2.69 13.45 24.18
C PHE A 238 -4.00 13.21 23.44
N ASP A 239 -4.91 14.19 23.39
CA ASP A 239 -6.16 14.04 22.64
C ASP A 239 -5.93 14.11 21.12
N TYR A 240 -5.04 14.99 20.65
CA TYR A 240 -4.67 15.07 19.24
C TYR A 240 -4.08 13.74 18.73
N ILE A 241 -3.10 13.17 19.44
CA ILE A 241 -2.49 11.89 19.06
C ILE A 241 -3.52 10.77 19.14
N ARG A 242 -4.36 10.72 20.18
CA ARG A 242 -5.46 9.75 20.29
C ARG A 242 -6.39 9.81 19.07
N GLN A 243 -6.81 11.00 18.67
CA GLN A 243 -7.66 11.20 17.49
C GLN A 243 -6.96 10.77 16.19
N ALA A 244 -5.66 11.08 16.06
CA ALA A 244 -4.86 10.65 14.92
C ALA A 244 -4.73 9.11 14.85
N LEU A 245 -4.46 8.44 15.96
CA LEU A 245 -4.39 6.97 16.05
C LEU A 245 -5.73 6.33 15.69
N MET A 246 -6.85 6.85 16.21
CA MET A 246 -8.18 6.33 15.89
C MET A 246 -8.59 6.60 14.43
N CYS A 247 -8.17 7.71 13.86
CA CYS A 247 -8.46 8.03 12.46
C CYS A 247 -7.61 7.22 11.48
N ALA A 248 -6.35 6.96 11.83
CA ALA A 248 -5.47 6.10 11.03
C ALA A 248 -5.85 4.62 11.19
N ALA A 249 -6.29 4.24 12.40
CA ALA A 249 -6.70 2.91 12.81
C ALA A 249 -5.74 1.83 12.31
N ASP A 250 -4.51 1.80 12.83
CA ASP A 250 -3.53 0.78 12.46
C ASP A 250 -4.13 -0.62 12.70
N SER A 251 -4.39 -1.30 11.59
CA SER A 251 -5.05 -2.60 11.52
C SER A 251 -4.06 -3.76 11.40
N ASN A 252 -2.76 -3.49 11.46
CA ASN A 252 -1.75 -4.53 11.53
C ASN A 252 -1.98 -5.41 12.78
N LEU A 253 -1.52 -6.67 12.69
CA LEU A 253 -1.62 -7.64 13.77
C LEU A 253 -0.25 -7.87 14.38
N GLU A 254 -0.17 -7.70 15.69
CA GLU A 254 1.04 -7.87 16.48
C GLU A 254 1.08 -9.22 17.19
N ASP A 255 2.28 -9.75 17.30
CA ASP A 255 2.56 -10.96 18.04
C ASP A 255 2.52 -10.66 19.54
N LEU A 256 2.13 -11.67 20.32
CA LEU A 256 2.12 -11.59 21.77
C LEU A 256 3.31 -12.36 22.32
N GLU A 257 4.05 -11.71 23.21
CA GLU A 257 5.16 -12.29 23.95
C GLU A 257 4.84 -12.28 25.45
N ILE A 258 5.47 -13.20 26.18
CA ILE A 258 5.40 -13.20 27.64
C ILE A 258 6.49 -12.27 28.13
N ASP A 259 6.12 -11.22 28.84
CA ASP A 259 7.08 -10.30 29.45
C ASP A 259 7.92 -11.08 30.49
N PRO A 260 9.26 -11.09 30.37
CA PRO A 260 10.11 -11.85 31.28
C PRO A 260 10.15 -11.28 32.71
N SER A 261 9.66 -10.07 32.95
CA SER A 261 9.69 -9.39 34.23
C SER A 261 8.50 -9.71 35.14
N ASP A 262 7.29 -9.85 34.57
CA ASP A 262 6.06 -10.11 35.32
C ASP A 262 5.27 -11.34 34.84
N GLY A 263 5.64 -11.92 33.69
CA GLY A 263 4.99 -13.09 33.11
C GLY A 263 3.67 -12.79 32.40
N GLU A 264 3.32 -11.51 32.19
CA GLU A 264 2.10 -11.13 31.48
C GLU A 264 2.26 -11.26 29.96
N LEU A 265 1.15 -11.54 29.27
CA LEU A 265 1.12 -11.53 27.80
C LEU A 265 0.93 -10.10 27.30
N GLY A 266 1.90 -9.61 26.54
CA GLY A 266 1.90 -8.27 25.95
C GLY A 266 2.28 -8.30 24.48
N ALA A 267 1.88 -7.28 23.74
CA ALA A 267 2.45 -6.99 22.44
C ALA A 267 3.61 -6.01 22.65
N ASP A 268 4.74 -6.21 21.99
CA ASP A 268 5.87 -5.26 22.04
C ASP A 268 5.94 -4.36 20.79
N GLY A 269 5.22 -4.75 19.74
CA GLY A 269 5.13 -4.06 18.46
C GLY A 269 6.32 -4.27 17.52
N TRP A 270 7.33 -5.06 17.89
CA TRP A 270 8.57 -5.20 17.12
C TRP A 270 8.62 -6.50 16.30
N GLY A 271 9.52 -6.57 15.33
CA GLY A 271 9.79 -7.79 14.55
C GLY A 271 8.69 -8.22 13.56
N ILE A 272 7.54 -7.53 13.54
CA ILE A 272 6.41 -7.85 12.65
C ILE A 272 6.43 -7.03 11.35
N LYS A 273 5.92 -7.62 10.27
CA LYS A 273 5.73 -6.90 9.00
C LYS A 273 4.53 -5.97 9.11
N ARG A 274 4.71 -4.72 8.71
CA ARG A 274 3.65 -3.71 8.64
C ARG A 274 3.44 -3.24 7.22
N THR A 275 2.21 -2.84 6.93
CA THR A 275 1.90 -2.06 5.73
C THR A 275 1.76 -0.59 6.13
N CYS A 276 2.63 0.28 5.60
CA CYS A 276 2.70 1.69 5.98
C CYS A 276 2.48 2.62 4.79
N ARG A 277 1.96 3.83 5.05
CA ARG A 277 1.93 4.89 4.04
C ARG A 277 3.37 5.26 3.68
N ASN A 278 3.60 5.62 2.43
CA ASN A 278 4.95 5.99 1.99
C ASN A 278 5.35 7.35 2.58
N PHE A 279 6.00 7.32 3.74
CA PHE A 279 6.45 8.51 4.46
C PHE A 279 7.39 9.37 3.61
N LYS A 280 8.33 8.75 2.87
CA LYS A 280 9.27 9.47 2.01
C LYS A 280 8.54 10.26 0.93
N ALA A 281 7.52 9.68 0.30
CA ALA A 281 6.73 10.39 -0.70
C ALA A 281 5.97 11.59 -0.11
N VAL A 282 5.43 11.46 1.11
CA VAL A 282 4.78 12.58 1.82
C VAL A 282 5.80 13.66 2.18
N PHE A 283 6.96 13.25 2.69
CA PHE A 283 8.07 14.14 3.03
C PHE A 283 8.51 14.97 1.81
N GLU A 284 8.81 14.31 0.69
CA GLU A 284 9.22 14.97 -0.56
C GLU A 284 8.13 15.89 -1.12
N TRP A 285 6.86 15.50 -1.01
CA TRP A 285 5.74 16.34 -1.40
C TRP A 285 5.68 17.61 -0.53
N SER A 286 5.84 17.47 0.78
CA SER A 286 5.84 18.60 1.72
C SER A 286 7.00 19.56 1.45
N GLU A 287 8.22 19.05 1.19
CA GLU A 287 9.37 19.89 0.84
C GLU A 287 9.16 20.65 -0.48
N LYS A 288 8.58 19.97 -1.48
CA LYS A 288 8.26 20.56 -2.77
C LYS A 288 7.29 21.74 -2.63
N TRP A 289 6.34 21.65 -1.71
CA TRP A 289 5.27 22.63 -1.49
C TRP A 289 5.45 23.42 -0.19
N ARG A 290 6.65 23.45 0.39
CA ARG A 290 6.92 24.14 1.65
C ARG A 290 6.63 25.64 1.52
N SER A 291 6.03 26.20 2.56
CA SER A 291 5.71 27.64 2.60
C SER A 291 6.91 28.52 3.01
N GLY A 292 8.01 27.91 3.49
CA GLY A 292 9.21 28.60 3.95
C GLY A 292 10.37 27.63 4.18
N ASP A 293 11.52 28.18 4.56
CA ASP A 293 12.78 27.44 4.73
C ASP A 293 13.19 27.29 6.22
N SER A 294 12.21 27.32 7.14
CA SER A 294 12.46 26.99 8.54
C SER A 294 12.83 25.51 8.67
N ASP A 295 13.91 25.22 9.39
CA ASP A 295 14.43 23.87 9.64
C ASP A 295 14.17 23.47 11.11
N GLY A 296 14.21 22.17 11.39
CA GLY A 296 14.02 21.60 12.73
C GLY A 296 12.59 21.16 13.05
N ILE A 297 12.46 20.50 14.22
CA ILE A 297 11.18 19.99 14.75
C ILE A 297 10.47 21.04 15.63
N ALA A 298 11.16 22.13 16.01
CA ALA A 298 10.61 23.28 16.73
C ALA A 298 11.51 24.51 16.53
#